data_AF-A0A538G2Q5-F1
#
_entry.id   AF-A0A538G2Q5-F1
#
_cell.length_a   1.000
_cell.length_b   1.000
_cell.length_c   1.000
_cell.angle_alpha   90.00
_cell.angle_beta   90.00
_cell.angle_gamma   90.00
#
_symmetry.space_group_name_H-M   'P 1'
#
loop_
_entity.id
_entity.type
_entity.pdbx_description
1 polymer ?
#
loop_
_entity_poly.entity_id
_entity_poly.type
_entity_poly.pdbx_seq_one_letter_code
_entity_poly.pdbx_strand_id
1 'polypeptide(L)'
;SYPWRFSSVISVGSHEEADPLTFFYNPAPPVEFFARGVNVEVPWVGGTRIRSSGNSFATPHMSGICTLILAKHPELTPFQLKSVLYLTASNVGGVE
;
A
#
# COMPACT_ATOMS: atom_id res chain seq x y z
N SER A 1 3.14 -16.78 -4.65
CA SER A 1 3.81 -16.73 -3.34
C SER A 1 2.75 -16.68 -2.25
N TYR A 2 3.14 -17.01 -1.02
CA TYR A 2 2.38 -16.78 0.22
C TYR A 2 3.18 -15.76 1.07
N PRO A 3 2.59 -15.02 2.03
CA PRO A 3 1.22 -15.13 2.54
C PRO A 3 0.16 -14.23 1.89
N TRP A 4 0.49 -13.47 0.84
CA TRP A 4 -0.38 -12.42 0.27
C TRP A 4 -1.79 -12.87 -0.17
N ARG A 5 -2.03 -14.17 -0.37
CA ARG A 5 -3.35 -14.69 -0.76
C ARG A 5 -4.34 -14.84 0.40
N PHE A 6 -3.89 -14.74 1.66
CA PHE A 6 -4.78 -14.89 2.79
C PHE A 6 -5.59 -13.61 3.04
N SER A 7 -6.90 -13.74 3.25
CA SER A 7 -7.78 -12.58 3.54
C SER A 7 -7.41 -11.86 4.85
N SER A 8 -6.66 -12.51 5.74
CA SER A 8 -6.16 -11.94 6.99
C SER A 8 -4.96 -10.99 6.80
N VAL A 9 -4.33 -10.95 5.62
CA VAL A 9 -3.23 -10.02 5.33
C VAL A 9 -3.69 -8.91 4.40
N ILE A 10 -3.06 -7.73 4.48
CA ILE A 10 -3.23 -6.68 3.48
C ILE A 10 -2.30 -7.01 2.32
N SER A 11 -2.85 -7.38 1.16
CA SER A 11 -2.04 -7.74 -0.01
C SER A 11 -1.77 -6.53 -0.91
N VAL A 12 -0.50 -6.36 -1.29
CA VAL A 12 -0.02 -5.14 -1.95
C VAL A 12 0.72 -5.48 -3.24
N GLY A 13 0.22 -4.93 -4.35
CA GLY A 13 0.89 -4.86 -5.65
C GLY A 13 1.54 -3.50 -5.89
N SER A 14 2.27 -3.38 -6.99
CA SER A 14 2.97 -2.14 -7.38
C SER A 14 2.21 -1.36 -8.46
N HIS A 15 2.24 -0.04 -8.37
CA HIS A 15 1.96 0.88 -9.49
C HIS A 15 3.12 1.88 -9.67
N GLU A 16 3.02 2.70 -10.71
CA GLU A 16 4.04 3.68 -11.13
C GLU A 16 3.78 5.12 -10.69
N GLU A 17 2.58 5.44 -10.17
CA GLU A 17 2.30 6.80 -9.68
C GLU A 17 3.35 7.29 -8.68
N ALA A 18 3.79 8.53 -8.88
CA ALA A 18 4.92 9.11 -8.16
C ALA A 18 4.56 9.57 -6.75
N ASP A 19 3.31 9.96 -6.51
CA ASP A 19 2.84 10.35 -5.18
C ASP A 19 2.89 9.14 -4.22
N PRO A 20 3.70 9.20 -3.14
CA PRO A 20 3.82 8.10 -2.18
C PRO A 20 2.55 7.83 -1.36
N LEU A 21 1.59 8.76 -1.33
CA LEU A 21 0.32 8.60 -0.63
C LEU A 21 -0.82 8.11 -1.53
N THR A 22 -0.61 8.12 -2.85
CA THR A 22 -1.56 7.56 -3.80
C THR A 22 -1.50 6.03 -3.73
N PHE A 23 -2.67 5.41 -3.62
CA PHE A 23 -2.83 3.96 -3.67
C PHE A 23 -4.22 3.62 -4.23
N PHE A 24 -4.32 2.43 -4.82
CA PHE A 24 -5.53 1.97 -5.49
C PHE A 24 -6.06 0.70 -4.86
N TYR A 25 -7.36 0.50 -4.92
CA TYR A 25 -8.01 -0.77 -4.63
C TYR A 25 -8.19 -1.59 -5.91
N ASN A 26 -7.98 -2.90 -5.85
CA ASN A 26 -8.24 -3.79 -6.96
C ASN A 26 -9.72 -4.24 -6.98
N PRO A 27 -10.53 -3.89 -7.99
CA PRO A 27 -11.92 -4.33 -8.07
C PRO A 27 -12.08 -5.83 -8.32
N ALA A 28 -11.02 -6.54 -8.74
CA ALA A 28 -11.01 -7.99 -8.96
C ALA A 28 -9.83 -8.67 -8.22
N PRO A 29 -9.91 -8.85 -6.88
CA PRO A 29 -8.85 -9.49 -6.09
C PRO A 29 -8.45 -10.87 -6.64
N PRO A 30 -7.16 -11.24 -6.53
CA PRO A 30 -6.68 -11.56 -5.19
C PRO A 30 -5.70 -10.55 -4.56
N VAL A 31 -5.02 -9.69 -5.34
CA VAL A 31 -4.28 -8.55 -4.76
C VAL A 31 -5.32 -7.52 -4.37
N GLU A 32 -5.27 -6.97 -3.16
CA GLU A 32 -6.28 -6.04 -2.64
C GLU A 32 -5.93 -4.60 -2.99
N PHE A 33 -4.68 -4.19 -2.80
CA PHE A 33 -4.24 -2.80 -2.99
C PHE A 33 -3.03 -2.71 -3.91
N PHE A 34 -2.89 -1.59 -4.60
CA PHE A 34 -1.68 -1.22 -5.32
C PHE A 34 -1.11 0.05 -4.70
N ALA A 35 0.20 0.07 -4.46
CA ALA A 35 0.92 1.26 -3.98
C ALA A 35 2.19 1.49 -4.82
N ARG A 36 2.87 2.63 -4.61
CA ARG A 36 4.08 2.99 -5.36
C ARG A 36 5.17 1.93 -5.19
N GLY A 37 5.47 1.22 -6.27
CA GLY A 37 6.46 0.14 -6.27
C GLY A 37 7.32 0.08 -7.51
N VAL A 38 7.11 0.96 -8.49
CA VAL A 38 7.93 1.04 -9.72
C VAL A 38 8.89 2.23 -9.65
N ASN A 39 10.14 2.01 -10.04
CA ASN A 39 11.21 3.02 -10.11
C ASN A 39 11.39 3.81 -8.80
N VAL A 40 11.28 3.12 -7.67
CA VAL A 40 11.40 3.70 -6.32
C VAL A 40 12.87 3.84 -5.96
N GLU A 41 13.26 5.04 -5.55
CA GLU A 41 14.60 5.28 -5.02
C GLU A 41 14.62 5.00 -3.51
N VAL A 42 15.44 4.04 -3.09
CA VAL A 42 15.50 3.58 -1.71
C VAL A 42 16.91 3.67 -1.13
N PRO A 43 17.05 3.90 0.19
CA PRO A 43 18.32 3.74 0.88
C PRO A 43 18.87 2.32 0.69
N TRP A 44 20.19 2.21 0.60
CA TRP A 44 20.88 0.96 0.40
C TRP A 44 22.13 0.85 1.27
N VAL A 45 22.69 -0.36 1.33
CA VAL A 45 23.88 -0.63 2.15
C VAL A 45 25.06 0.26 1.72
N GLY A 46 25.91 0.62 2.70
CA GLY A 46 27.04 1.51 2.47
C GLY A 46 26.67 2.99 2.33
N GLY A 47 25.49 3.41 2.81
CA GLY A 47 25.06 4.81 2.73
C GLY A 47 24.69 5.26 1.32
N THR A 48 24.46 4.30 0.42
CA THR A 48 24.11 4.56 -0.98
C THR A 48 22.60 4.58 -1.19
N ARG A 49 22.16 4.88 -2.41
CA ARG A 49 20.76 4.75 -2.83
C ARG A 49 20.72 3.94 -4.12
N ILE A 50 19.66 3.17 -4.29
CA ILE A 50 19.38 2.44 -5.53
C ILE A 50 17.98 2.78 -6.03
N ARG A 51 17.76 2.65 -7.34
CA ARG A 51 16.42 2.67 -7.93
C ARG A 51 16.00 1.25 -8.23
N SER A 52 14.84 0.84 -7.75
CA SER A 52 14.35 -0.53 -7.89
C SER A 52 12.83 -0.58 -8.05
N SER A 53 12.34 -1.72 -8.54
CA SER A 53 10.92 -1.96 -8.79
C SER A 53 10.49 -3.30 -8.20
N GLY A 54 9.29 -3.34 -7.63
CA GLY A 54 8.67 -4.56 -7.14
C GLY A 54 7.76 -4.32 -5.93
N ASN A 55 6.91 -5.32 -5.66
CA ASN A 55 5.94 -5.27 -4.56
C ASN A 55 6.60 -5.07 -3.19
N SER A 56 7.85 -5.50 -3.04
CA SER A 56 8.66 -5.26 -1.84
C SER A 56 8.82 -3.77 -1.51
N PHE A 57 8.73 -2.89 -2.52
CA PHE A 57 8.81 -1.43 -2.36
C PHE A 57 7.43 -0.77 -2.27
N ALA A 58 6.38 -1.43 -2.77
CA ALA A 58 4.99 -1.00 -2.59
C ALA A 58 4.49 -1.26 -1.15
N THR A 59 4.77 -2.44 -0.60
CA THR A 59 4.36 -2.84 0.77
C THR A 59 4.66 -1.80 1.84
N PRO A 60 5.88 -1.22 1.96
CA PRO A 60 6.16 -0.22 2.99
C PRO A 60 5.36 1.09 2.84
N HIS A 61 4.93 1.47 1.62
CA HIS A 61 4.05 2.62 1.44
C HIS A 61 2.68 2.36 2.08
N MET A 62 2.06 1.20 1.81
CA MET A 62 0.81 0.80 2.47
C MET A 62 0.96 0.68 3.98
N SER A 63 2.08 0.14 4.48
CA SER A 63 2.35 0.09 5.92
C SER A 63 2.41 1.48 6.55
N GLY A 64 3.05 2.45 5.88
CA GLY A 64 3.11 3.84 6.33
C GLY A 64 1.71 4.49 6.38
N ILE A 65 0.89 4.29 5.36
CA ILE A 65 -0.50 4.77 5.33
C ILE A 65 -1.31 4.14 6.48
N CYS A 66 -1.16 2.84 6.73
CA CYS A 66 -1.76 2.17 7.88
C CYS A 66 -1.35 2.83 9.21
N THR A 67 -0.06 3.15 9.37
CA THR A 67 0.45 3.85 10.55
C THR A 67 -0.19 5.22 10.73
N LEU A 68 -0.35 6.00 9.65
CA LEU A 68 -1.02 7.31 9.71
C LEU A 68 -2.48 7.20 10.15
N ILE A 69 -3.21 6.22 9.62
CA ILE A 69 -4.61 5.97 10.01
C ILE A 69 -4.69 5.57 11.50
N LEU A 70 -3.85 4.62 11.92
CA LEU A 70 -3.84 4.13 13.31
C LEU A 70 -3.31 5.18 14.31
N ALA A 71 -2.45 6.10 13.89
CA ALA A 71 -2.00 7.21 14.73
C ALA A 71 -3.16 8.16 15.08
N LYS A 72 -4.14 8.31 14.16
CA LYS A 72 -5.34 9.13 14.38
C LYS A 72 -6.48 8.34 15.03
N HIS A 73 -6.59 7.05 14.72
CA HIS A 73 -7.65 6.15 15.14
C HIS A 73 -7.06 4.83 15.70
N PRO A 74 -6.41 4.86 16.88
CA PRO A 74 -5.70 3.72 17.45
C PRO A 74 -6.60 2.55 17.86
N GLU A 75 -7.90 2.79 17.99
CA GLU A 75 -8.92 1.80 18.34
C GLU A 75 -9.33 0.88 17.17
N LEU A 76 -8.94 1.22 15.93
CA LEU A 76 -9.35 0.45 14.77
C LEU A 76 -8.77 -0.96 14.80
N THR A 77 -9.66 -1.94 14.62
CA THR A 77 -9.27 -3.33 14.35
C THR A 77 -8.67 -3.46 12.94
N PRO A 78 -7.88 -4.52 12.66
CA PRO A 78 -7.36 -4.75 11.31
C PRO A 78 -8.43 -4.79 10.20
N PHE A 79 -9.62 -5.30 10.52
CA PHE A 79 -10.75 -5.34 9.58
C PHE A 79 -11.31 -3.94 9.30
N GLN A 80 -11.47 -3.12 10.33
CA GLN A 80 -11.90 -1.73 10.16
C GLN A 80 -10.85 -0.91 9.41
N LEU A 81 -9.56 -1.11 9.69
CA LEU A 81 -8.47 -0.49 8.95
C LEU A 81 -8.52 -0.82 7.46
N LYS A 82 -8.75 -2.10 7.09
CA LYS A 82 -8.96 -2.49 5.69
C LYS A 82 -10.14 -1.76 5.03
N SER A 83 -11.23 -1.55 5.78
CA SER A 83 -12.39 -0.82 5.28
C SER A 83 -12.07 0.66 5.06
N VAL A 84 -11.31 1.29 5.96
CA VAL A 84 -10.83 2.66 5.78
C VAL A 84 -9.95 2.76 4.54
N LEU A 85 -8.97 1.87 4.37
CA LEU A 85 -8.11 1.83 3.18
C LEU A 85 -8.93 1.71 1.89
N TYR A 86 -9.94 0.84 1.86
CA TYR A 86 -10.83 0.71 0.70
C TYR A 86 -11.54 2.03 0.38
N LEU A 87 -12.14 2.67 1.39
CA LEU A 87 -12.92 3.90 1.21
C LEU A 87 -12.05 5.11 0.83
N THR A 88 -10.76 5.11 1.21
CA THR A 88 -9.82 6.20 0.91
C THR A 88 -8.92 5.94 -0.29
N ALA A 89 -9.06 4.79 -0.97
CA ALA A 89 -8.33 4.49 -2.20
C ALA A 89 -8.73 5.46 -3.31
N SER A 90 -7.75 5.90 -4.10
CA SER A 90 -7.92 6.98 -5.11
C SER A 90 -8.88 6.62 -6.24
N ASN A 91 -9.17 5.33 -6.45
CA ASN A 91 -10.11 4.84 -7.47
C ASN A 91 -11.45 4.34 -6.88
N VAL A 92 -11.69 4.56 -5.59
CA VAL A 92 -12.95 4.23 -4.91
C VAL A 92 -13.65 5.49 -4.43
N GLY A 93 -12.90 6.44 -3.88
CA GLY A 93 -13.40 7.79 -3.60
C GLY A 93 -13.86 8.44 -4.90
N GLY A 94 -15.14 8.79 -4.99
CA GLY A 94 -15.77 9.25 -6.21
C GLY A 94 -15.04 10.41 -6.89
N VAL A 95 -15.05 10.34 -8.22
CA VAL A 95 -14.85 11.46 -9.15
C VAL A 95 -15.59 12.69 -8.63
N GLU A 96 -14.88 13.78 -8.38
CA GLU A 96 -15.36 15.11 -8.77
C GLU A 96 -14.95 15.36 -10.23
#